data_AF-A0A2N1NMY0-F1
#
_entry.id   AF-A0A2N1NMY0-F1
#
_cell.length_a   1.000
_cell.length_b   1.000
_cell.length_c   1.000
_cell.angle_alpha   90.00
_cell.angle_beta   90.00
_cell.angle_gamma   90.00
#
_symmetry.space_group_name_H-M   'P 1'
#
loop_
_entity.id
_entity.type
_entity.pdbx_description
1 polymer ?
#
loop_
_entity_poly.entity_id
_entity_poly.type
_entity_poly.pdbx_seq_one_letter_code
_entity_poly.pdbx_strand_id
1 'polypeptide(L)'
;MSSPQEIFEGEAPEQQHHKLGRMNQICTHCGAKFWIDERNHNSSQTFPSFTMCCAGGKVSLPPLLEPPSYLLDLYTSSSSKSSSFCKNTRAYIKF
;
A
#
# COMPACT_ATOMS: atom_id res chain seq x y z
N MET A 1 7.81 38.80 41.65
CA MET A 1 7.02 37.57 41.88
C MET A 1 6.39 37.21 40.54
N SER A 2 7.14 36.49 39.69
CA SER A 2 6.66 36.14 38.35
C SER A 2 6.12 34.72 38.40
N SER A 3 4.84 34.57 38.01
CA SER A 3 4.12 33.31 38.02
C SER A 3 4.59 32.39 36.89
N PRO A 4 4.76 31.07 37.11
CA PRO A 4 5.25 30.15 36.09
C PRO A 4 4.21 29.77 35.01
N GLN A 5 4.65 29.88 33.76
CA GLN A 5 4.40 28.99 32.61
C GLN A 5 2.93 28.65 32.27
N GLU A 6 2.39 29.40 31.31
CA GLU A 6 1.27 28.92 30.49
C GLU A 6 1.71 27.70 29.68
N ILE A 7 1.00 26.59 29.90
CA ILE A 7 1.13 25.36 29.12
C ILE A 7 0.45 25.63 27.77
N PHE A 8 1.24 25.73 26.71
CA PHE A 8 0.73 25.73 25.35
C PHE A 8 0.36 24.28 25.00
N GLU A 9 -0.89 23.89 25.23
CA GLU A 9 -1.47 22.70 24.62
C GLU A 9 -1.64 22.97 23.12
N GLY A 10 -0.54 22.81 22.38
CA GLY A 10 -0.55 22.80 20.93
C GLY A 10 -1.16 21.50 20.44
N GLU A 11 -2.45 21.52 20.12
CA GLU A 11 -3.12 20.40 19.46
C GLU A 11 -2.42 20.10 18.12
N ALA A 12 -1.87 18.89 18.00
CA ALA A 12 -1.26 18.46 16.76
C ALA A 12 -2.31 18.51 15.64
N PRO A 13 -2.00 19.04 14.44
CA PRO A 13 -2.98 19.15 13.38
C PRO A 13 -3.56 17.77 13.08
N GLU A 14 -4.89 17.66 13.18
CA GLU A 14 -5.63 16.44 12.91
C GLU A 14 -5.33 16.00 11.46
N GLN A 15 -4.49 14.97 11.32
CA GLN A 15 -4.10 14.48 10.01
C GLN A 15 -5.28 13.72 9.40
N GLN A 16 -5.98 14.34 8.45
CA GLN A 16 -7.11 13.71 7.79
C GLN A 16 -6.62 12.50 6.97
N HIS A 17 -6.98 11.30 7.42
CA HIS A 17 -6.64 10.07 6.71
C HIS A 17 -7.38 9.98 5.37
N HIS A 18 -6.65 10.01 4.27
CA HIS A 18 -7.22 9.81 2.93
C HIS A 18 -7.61 8.34 2.73
N LYS A 19 -8.89 8.06 2.48
CA LYS A 19 -9.44 6.71 2.31
C LYS A 19 -9.73 6.44 0.83
N LEU A 20 -8.89 5.62 0.17
CA LEU A 20 -9.01 5.24 -1.25
C LEU A 20 -9.96 4.05 -1.51
N GLY A 21 -10.45 3.39 -0.45
CA GLY A 21 -11.26 2.18 -0.59
C GLY A 21 -10.45 0.93 -0.97
N ARG A 22 -11.07 0.02 -1.74
CA ARG A 22 -10.47 -1.28 -2.10
C ARG A 22 -9.58 -1.16 -3.34
N MET A 23 -8.41 -1.80 -3.29
CA MET A 23 -7.49 -1.94 -4.43
C MET A 23 -7.91 -3.13 -5.31
N ASN A 24 -9.00 -2.97 -6.07
CA ASN A 24 -9.63 -4.05 -6.84
C ASN A 24 -9.71 -3.80 -8.34
N GLN A 25 -9.19 -2.67 -8.84
CA GLN A 25 -9.10 -2.43 -10.27
C GLN A 25 -7.92 -3.20 -10.84
N ILE A 26 -8.08 -3.85 -11.99
CA ILE A 26 -7.05 -4.74 -12.55
C ILE A 26 -6.62 -4.18 -13.91
N CYS A 27 -5.32 -3.97 -14.08
CA CYS A 27 -4.75 -3.63 -15.37
C CYS A 27 -4.95 -4.79 -16.36
N THR A 28 -5.57 -4.51 -17.50
CA THR A 28 -5.88 -5.50 -18.54
C THR A 28 -4.64 -6.07 -19.23
N HIS A 29 -3.50 -5.38 -19.15
CA HIS A 29 -2.26 -5.79 -19.82
C HIS A 29 -1.39 -6.71 -18.96
N CYS A 30 -1.25 -6.43 -17.65
CA CYS A 30 -0.31 -7.15 -16.78
C CYS A 30 -0.93 -7.69 -15.49
N GLY A 31 -2.23 -7.50 -15.25
CA GLY A 31 -2.93 -8.01 -14.07
C GLY A 31 -2.62 -7.28 -12.75
N ALA A 32 -1.83 -6.20 -12.78
CA ALA A 32 -1.54 -5.40 -11.58
C ALA A 32 -2.82 -4.78 -11.00
N LYS A 33 -2.92 -4.74 -9.66
CA LYS A 33 -4.07 -4.15 -8.95
C LYS A 33 -3.84 -2.66 -8.69
N PHE A 34 -4.92 -1.88 -8.70
CA PHE A 34 -4.93 -0.43 -8.49
C PHE A 34 -6.16 -0.01 -7.68
N TRP A 35 -6.07 1.18 -7.08
CA TRP A 35 -7.26 1.94 -6.66
C TRP A 35 -7.86 2.69 -7.85
N ILE A 36 -9.17 2.95 -7.82
CA ILE A 36 -9.84 3.65 -8.93
C ILE A 36 -9.35 5.09 -9.14
N ASP A 37 -8.88 5.72 -8.06
CA ASP A 37 -8.29 7.05 -8.07
C ASP A 37 -6.91 7.11 -8.73
N GLU A 38 -6.24 5.95 -8.91
CA GLU A 38 -4.94 5.85 -9.59
C GLU A 38 -5.07 5.67 -11.11
N ARG A 39 -6.29 5.62 -11.64
CA ARG A 39 -6.51 5.54 -13.09
C ARG A 39 -5.87 6.72 -13.80
N ASN A 40 -5.55 6.54 -15.08
CA ASN A 40 -5.11 7.63 -15.92
C ASN A 40 -6.18 8.73 -15.96
N HIS A 41 -5.76 9.99 -15.84
CA HIS A 41 -6.65 11.17 -15.81
C HIS A 41 -7.66 11.19 -16.98
N ASN A 42 -7.23 10.74 -18.16
CA ASN A 42 -8.05 10.76 -19.38
C ASN A 42 -8.94 9.51 -19.54
N SER A 43 -9.01 8.63 -18.53
CA SER A 43 -9.87 7.43 -18.56
C SER A 43 -11.08 7.57 -17.65
N SER A 44 -12.17 6.92 -18.04
CA SER A 44 -13.40 6.96 -17.26
C SER A 44 -13.30 6.07 -16.03
N GLN A 45 -14.16 6.32 -15.04
CA GLN A 45 -14.29 5.42 -13.89
C GLN A 45 -14.93 4.07 -14.27
N THR A 46 -15.72 4.04 -15.35
CA THR A 46 -16.36 2.82 -15.85
C THR A 46 -15.40 1.93 -16.63
N PHE A 47 -14.42 2.52 -17.31
CA PHE A 47 -13.39 1.85 -18.10
C PHE A 47 -12.01 2.45 -17.77
N PRO A 48 -11.50 2.19 -16.56
CA PRO A 48 -10.24 2.77 -16.13
C PRO A 48 -9.06 2.16 -16.90
N SER A 49 -8.07 2.98 -17.18
CA SER A 49 -6.79 2.53 -17.76
C SER A 49 -5.64 2.93 -16.84
N PHE A 50 -4.54 2.16 -16.88
CA PHE A 50 -3.41 2.34 -15.97
C PHE A 50 -2.08 2.24 -16.74
N THR A 51 -1.20 3.22 -16.57
CA THR A 51 0.14 3.21 -17.18
C THR A 51 1.27 2.98 -16.18
N MET A 52 1.03 3.09 -14.87
CA MET A 52 2.09 3.03 -13.86
C MET A 52 2.79 1.65 -13.78
N CYS A 53 2.09 0.57 -14.13
CA CYS A 53 2.62 -0.80 -14.03
C CYS A 53 3.43 -1.22 -15.27
N CYS A 54 2.83 -1.14 -16.46
CA CYS A 54 3.40 -1.71 -17.70
C CYS A 54 3.47 -0.69 -18.84
N ALA A 55 3.40 0.61 -18.53
CA ALA A 55 3.34 1.69 -19.50
C ALA A 55 2.22 1.51 -20.56
N GLY A 56 1.08 0.94 -20.14
CA GLY A 56 -0.04 0.63 -21.05
C GLY A 56 0.26 -0.54 -21.98
N GLY A 57 0.91 -1.59 -21.47
CA GLY A 57 1.28 -2.79 -22.21
C GLY A 57 2.54 -2.64 -23.07
N LYS A 58 3.23 -1.50 -23.01
CA LYS A 58 4.48 -1.27 -23.76
C LYS A 58 5.68 -2.00 -23.17
N VAL A 59 5.63 -2.35 -21.88
CA VAL A 59 6.67 -3.10 -21.19
C VAL A 59 6.10 -4.41 -20.69
N SER A 60 6.79 -5.51 -21.02
CA SER A 60 6.55 -6.81 -20.41
C SER A 60 7.31 -6.89 -19.10
N LEU A 61 6.58 -6.98 -17.98
CA LEU A 61 7.19 -7.17 -16.67
C LEU A 61 7.60 -8.65 -16.53
N PRO A 62 8.81 -8.94 -16.03
CA PRO A 62 9.19 -10.32 -15.73
C PRO A 62 8.26 -10.90 -14.64
N PRO A 63 8.04 -12.22 -14.63
CA PRO A 63 7.35 -12.88 -13.53
C PRO A 63 8.02 -12.57 -12.20
N LEU A 64 7.22 -12.44 -11.13
CA LEU A 64 7.77 -12.33 -9.79
C LEU A 64 8.54 -13.60 -9.44
N LEU A 65 9.73 -13.42 -8.87
CA LEU A 65 10.49 -14.53 -8.32
C LEU A 65 9.72 -15.12 -7.14
N GLU A 66 9.71 -16.45 -7.04
CA GLU A 66 9.15 -17.10 -5.87
C GLU A 66 9.93 -16.68 -4.62
N PRO A 67 9.24 -16.24 -3.55
CA PRO A 67 9.92 -15.92 -2.31
C PRO A 67 10.54 -17.19 -1.72
N PRO A 68 11.65 -17.08 -0.98
CA PRO A 68 12.19 -18.19 -0.19
C PRO A 68 11.09 -18.87 0.65
N SER A 69 11.11 -20.20 0.70
CA SER A 69 10.05 -21.01 1.33
C SER A 69 9.73 -20.59 2.77
N TYR A 70 10.75 -20.18 3.54
CA TYR A 70 10.58 -19.65 4.89
C TYR A 70 9.71 -18.38 4.92
N LEU A 71 9.96 -17.44 4.01
CA LEU A 71 9.16 -16.22 3.93
C LEU A 71 7.75 -16.53 3.44
N LEU A 72 7.62 -17.45 2.48
CA LEU A 72 6.31 -17.88 2.01
C LEU A 72 5.46 -18.45 3.16
N ASP A 73 6.03 -19.37 3.96
CA ASP A 73 5.34 -19.97 5.11
C ASP A 73 4.93 -18.92 6.15
N LEU A 74 5.81 -17.94 6.43
CA LEU A 74 5.49 -16.82 7.32
C LEU A 74 4.33 -15.96 6.82
N TYR A 75 4.15 -15.84 5.50
CA TYR A 75 3.06 -15.07 4.90
C TYR A 75 1.75 -15.86 4.75
N THR A 76 1.81 -17.17 4.54
CA THR A 76 0.63 -17.96 4.16
C THR A 76 0.09 -18.87 5.26
N SER A 77 0.89 -19.25 6.26
CA SER A 77 0.44 -20.19 7.28
C SER A 77 -0.35 -19.51 8.40
N SER A 78 -1.20 -20.30 9.07
CA SER A 78 -2.05 -19.85 10.19
C SER A 78 -1.35 -19.96 11.55
N SER A 79 -0.03 -20.10 11.56
CA SER A 79 0.74 -20.23 12.80
C SER A 79 0.76 -18.93 13.61
N SER A 80 1.05 -19.04 14.91
CA SER A 80 1.25 -17.86 15.78
C SER A 80 2.43 -17.00 15.33
N LYS A 81 3.48 -17.63 14.76
CA LYS A 81 4.66 -16.96 14.21
C LYS A 81 4.28 -16.14 12.98
N SER A 82 3.55 -16.74 12.02
CA SER A 82 3.07 -16.07 10.80
C SER A 82 2.13 -14.91 11.13
N SER A 83 1.23 -15.11 12.09
CA SER A 83 0.35 -14.05 12.59
C SER A 83 1.14 -12.89 13.21
N SER A 84 2.18 -13.20 13.99
CA SER A 84 3.05 -12.18 14.61
C SER A 84 3.90 -11.46 13.57
N PHE A 85 4.40 -12.19 12.56
CA PHE A 85 5.15 -11.64 11.44
C PHE A 85 4.31 -10.64 10.65
N CYS A 86 3.11 -11.03 10.20
CA CYS A 86 2.20 -10.15 9.44
C CYS A 86 1.74 -8.91 10.23
N LYS A 87 1.61 -9.00 11.56
CA LYS A 87 1.31 -7.84 12.42
C LYS A 87 2.49 -6.87 12.55
N ASN A 88 3.71 -7.38 12.45
CA ASN A 88 4.93 -6.63 12.71
C ASN A 88 5.79 -6.43 11.45
N THR A 89 5.23 -6.54 10.25
CA THR A 89 5.97 -6.48 8.98
C THR A 89 6.85 -5.22 8.88
N ARG A 90 6.38 -4.08 9.43
CA ARG A 90 7.13 -2.81 9.46
C ARG A 90 8.40 -2.85 10.32
N ALA A 91 8.48 -3.74 11.31
CA ALA A 91 9.67 -3.92 12.14
C ALA A 91 10.77 -4.71 11.42
N TYR A 92 10.39 -5.53 10.43
CA TYR A 92 11.31 -6.39 9.69
C TYR A 92 11.80 -5.78 8.38
N ILE A 93 11.05 -4.83 7.79
CA ILE A 93 11.46 -4.10 6.60
C ILE A 93 12.27 -2.86 7.04
N LYS A 94 13.59 -3.01 7.14
CA LYS A 94 14.50 -1.85 7.15
C LYS A 94 14.64 -1.34 5.71
N PHE A 95 14.16 -0.12 5.46
CA PHE A 95 14.50 0.65 4.26
C PHE A 95 15.88 1.29 4.43
#